data_AF-A0A378LQ20-F1
#
_entry.id   AF-A0A378LQ20-F1
#
_cell.length_a   1.000
_cell.length_b   1.000
_cell.length_c   1.000
_cell.angle_alpha   90.00
_cell.angle_beta   90.00
_cell.angle_gamma   90.00
#
_symmetry.space_group_name_H-M   'P 1'
#
loop_
_entity.id
_entity.type
_entity.pdbx_description
1 polymer ?
#
loop_
_entity_poly.entity_id
_entity_poly.type
_entity_poly.pdbx_seq_one_letter_code
_entity_poly.pdbx_strand_id
1 'polypeptide(L)'
;MSANINILELKSNQQENSFMDKRYLSPLEMLHIATQHAYAADYLLQQISNWSYRQTDPLNVLTPVTSLMYQAFQLTLKAYSLHDHRPIKEYKNLVELVELNSHLGFSQQEIVLLKTLSKQQVFLKGADYDLWENPQQIHVFCEEILTLYQKLQTMMPLELHPDYLQ
;
A
#
# COMPACT_ATOMS: atom_id res chain seq x y z
N MET A 1 37.32 -48.05 15.09
CA MET A 1 37.31 -47.30 16.38
C MET A 1 38.44 -46.29 16.29
N SER A 2 38.26 -44.97 16.31
CA SER A 2 37.13 -44.17 16.74
C SER A 2 37.07 -42.89 15.90
N ALA A 3 35.85 -42.33 15.82
CA ALA A 3 35.48 -41.21 14.98
C ALA A 3 36.17 -39.90 15.42
N ASN A 4 36.92 -39.29 14.51
CA ASN A 4 37.20 -37.86 14.55
C ASN A 4 36.00 -37.16 13.90
N ILE A 5 35.02 -36.79 14.72
CA ILE A 5 33.95 -35.89 14.30
C ILE A 5 34.59 -34.52 14.14
N ASN A 6 34.71 -34.07 12.89
CA ASN A 6 35.24 -32.76 12.54
C ASN A 6 34.31 -31.68 13.15
N ILE A 7 34.74 -31.04 14.23
CA ILE A 7 34.07 -29.89 14.86
C ILE A 7 33.94 -28.69 13.88
N LEU A 8 34.66 -28.73 12.75
CA LEU A 8 34.55 -27.77 11.65
C LEU A 8 33.32 -27.98 10.76
N GLU A 9 32.77 -29.19 10.65
CA GLU A 9 31.52 -29.45 9.88
C GLU A 9 30.25 -29.05 10.65
N LEU A 10 30.34 -28.93 11.98
CA LEU A 10 29.22 -28.44 12.80
C LEU A 10 29.17 -26.90 12.87
N LYS A 11 30.23 -26.20 12.47
CA LYS A 11 30.23 -24.73 12.38
C LYS A 11 29.79 -24.20 11.01
N SER A 12 29.86 -25.00 9.95
CA SER A 12 29.25 -24.65 8.65
C SER A 12 27.73 -24.81 8.65
N ASN A 13 27.17 -25.66 9.54
CA ASN A 13 25.72 -25.90 9.64
C ASN A 13 25.04 -25.17 10.82
N GLN A 14 25.72 -24.20 11.46
CA GLN A 14 25.11 -23.26 12.42
C GLN A 14 25.22 -21.79 11.99
N GLN A 15 25.56 -21.55 10.72
CA GLN A 15 25.33 -20.27 10.04
C GLN A 15 24.13 -20.35 9.07
N GLU A 16 23.26 -21.33 9.27
CA GLU A 16 21.86 -21.29 8.84
C GLU A 16 21.01 -20.94 10.09
N ASN A 17 20.06 -20.00 9.95
CA ASN A 17 19.14 -19.49 10.98
C ASN A 17 19.55 -18.28 11.85
N SER A 18 19.90 -17.15 11.24
CA SER A 18 19.38 -15.85 11.73
C SER A 18 19.51 -14.66 10.77
N PHE A 19 19.81 -14.87 9.49
CA PHE A 19 19.50 -13.82 8.52
C PHE A 19 17.97 -13.79 8.43
N MET A 20 17.33 -12.71 8.86
CA MET A 20 15.92 -12.44 8.58
C MET A 20 15.68 -12.83 7.13
N ASP A 21 15.04 -13.98 6.92
CA ASP A 21 14.63 -14.46 5.62
C ASP A 21 13.63 -13.40 5.16
N LYS A 22 14.12 -12.43 4.37
CA LYS A 22 13.34 -11.32 3.85
C LYS A 22 12.38 -11.95 2.86
N ARG A 23 11.31 -12.54 3.38
CA ARG A 23 10.28 -13.18 2.61
C ARG A 23 9.63 -12.09 1.77
N TYR A 24 10.09 -11.98 0.52
CA TYR A 24 9.48 -11.09 -0.45
C TYR A 24 8.04 -11.55 -0.64
N LEU A 25 7.09 -10.63 -0.45
CA LEU A 25 5.68 -10.91 -0.66
C LEU A 25 5.45 -11.22 -2.14
N SER A 26 4.72 -12.29 -2.42
CA SER A 26 4.20 -12.56 -3.76
C SER A 26 3.18 -11.48 -4.19
N PRO A 27 2.92 -11.30 -5.50
CA PRO A 27 1.88 -10.37 -5.97
C PRO A 27 0.50 -10.63 -5.31
N LEU A 28 0.11 -11.89 -5.15
CA LEU A 28 -1.16 -12.26 -4.51
C LEU A 28 -1.19 -11.89 -3.02
N GLU A 29 -0.10 -12.12 -2.27
CA GLU A 29 0.00 -11.70 -0.87
C GLU A 29 -0.04 -10.17 -0.74
N MET A 30 0.62 -9.44 -1.64
CA MET A 30 0.55 -7.97 -1.69
C MET A 30 -0.89 -7.49 -1.94
N LEU A 31 -1.62 -8.10 -2.88
CA LEU A 31 -3.00 -7.76 -3.17
C LEU A 31 -3.93 -8.07 -1.99
N HIS A 32 -3.74 -9.20 -1.31
CA HIS A 32 -4.52 -9.53 -0.12
C HIS A 32 -4.37 -8.45 0.97
N ILE A 33 -3.13 -8.07 1.27
CA ILE A 33 -2.84 -7.03 2.27
C ILE A 33 -3.37 -5.66 1.80
N ALA A 34 -3.22 -5.33 0.51
CA ALA A 34 -3.73 -4.09 -0.06
C ALA A 34 -5.25 -3.95 0.13
N THR A 35 -5.97 -5.04 -0.14
CA THR A 35 -7.43 -5.11 0.03
C THR A 35 -7.83 -4.97 1.50
N GLN A 36 -7.08 -5.57 2.43
CA GLN A 36 -7.32 -5.36 3.88
C GLN A 36 -7.15 -3.88 4.27
N HIS A 37 -6.14 -3.19 3.75
CA HIS A 37 -5.97 -1.76 4.00
C HIS A 37 -7.13 -0.93 3.45
N ALA A 38 -7.60 -1.22 2.24
CA ALA A 38 -8.73 -0.52 1.64
C ALA A 38 -10.03 -0.75 2.43
N TYR A 39 -10.30 -1.99 2.86
CA TYR A 39 -11.46 -2.29 3.71
C TYR A 39 -11.39 -1.57 5.06
N ALA A 40 -10.23 -1.56 5.70
CA ALA A 40 -10.03 -0.84 6.95
C ALA A 40 -10.25 0.67 6.77
N ALA A 41 -9.79 1.24 5.66
CA ALA A 41 -9.97 2.66 5.36
C ALA A 41 -11.45 3.03 5.17
N ASP A 42 -12.18 2.25 4.36
CA ASP A 42 -13.62 2.44 4.14
C ASP A 42 -14.41 2.33 5.46
N TYR A 43 -14.15 1.26 6.23
CA TYR A 43 -14.79 1.07 7.53
C TYR A 43 -14.53 2.26 8.48
N LEU A 44 -13.28 2.73 8.58
CA LEU A 44 -12.95 3.88 9.43
C LEU A 44 -13.65 5.16 8.97
N LEU A 45 -13.72 5.43 7.67
CA LEU A 45 -14.39 6.60 7.13
C LEU A 45 -15.89 6.61 7.48
N GLN A 46 -16.55 5.45 7.37
CA GLN A 46 -17.94 5.27 7.78
C GLN A 46 -18.14 5.51 9.28
N GLN A 47 -17.24 4.99 10.14
CA GLN A 47 -17.31 5.21 11.59
C GLN A 47 -17.13 6.69 11.96
N ILE A 48 -16.17 7.37 11.34
CA ILE A 48 -15.91 8.81 11.56
C ILE A 48 -17.13 9.64 11.16
N SER A 49 -17.79 9.29 10.06
CA SER A 49 -19.01 9.97 9.59
C SER A 49 -20.20 9.79 10.54
N ASN A 50 -20.22 8.69 11.31
CA ASN A 50 -21.27 8.39 12.29
C ASN A 50 -21.01 8.98 13.69
N TRP A 51 -19.76 9.36 14.00
CA TRP A 51 -19.43 9.99 15.28
C TRP A 51 -19.73 11.49 15.26
N SER A 52 -20.68 11.90 16.13
CA SER A 52 -20.92 13.31 16.44
C SER A 52 -19.65 13.93 17.05
N TYR A 53 -18.99 14.76 16.26
CA TYR A 53 -17.74 15.47 16.58
C TYR A 53 -17.73 16.05 18.00
N ARG A 54 -17.00 15.43 18.92
CA ARG A 54 -16.61 16.03 20.20
C ARG A 54 -15.08 16.00 20.32
N GLN A 55 -14.48 17.17 20.13
CA GLN A 55 -13.19 17.59 20.70
C GLN A 55 -11.88 16.92 20.23
N THR A 56 -11.76 16.49 18.97
CA THR A 56 -10.43 16.22 18.37
C THR A 56 -10.20 17.11 17.15
N ASP A 57 -8.95 17.54 16.95
CA ASP A 57 -8.53 18.34 15.80
C ASP A 57 -9.00 17.65 14.50
N PRO A 58 -9.92 18.29 13.75
CA PRO A 58 -10.67 17.59 12.74
C PRO A 58 -9.84 17.00 11.61
N LEU A 59 -8.71 17.62 11.29
CA LEU A 59 -7.86 17.20 10.17
C LEU A 59 -7.08 15.90 10.48
N ASN A 60 -6.77 15.66 11.76
CA ASN A 60 -6.02 14.47 12.17
C ASN A 60 -6.87 13.20 12.20
N VAL A 61 -8.20 13.31 12.29
CA VAL A 61 -9.10 12.15 12.38
C VAL A 61 -9.12 11.32 11.09
N LEU A 62 -8.92 11.95 9.93
CA LEU A 62 -8.94 11.29 8.61
C LEU A 62 -7.55 10.87 8.12
N THR A 63 -6.50 11.20 8.87
CA THR A 63 -5.11 10.78 8.57
C THR A 63 -4.95 9.26 8.45
N PRO A 64 -5.53 8.42 9.33
CA PRO A 64 -5.44 6.96 9.19
C PRO A 64 -6.05 6.45 7.88
N VAL A 65 -7.14 7.05 7.42
CA VAL A 65 -7.81 6.68 6.16
C VAL A 65 -6.85 6.90 4.98
N THR A 66 -6.27 8.10 4.89
CA THR A 66 -5.31 8.41 3.81
C THR A 66 -4.05 7.55 3.87
N SER A 67 -3.57 7.21 5.07
CA SER A 67 -2.41 6.33 5.25
C SER A 67 -2.67 4.91 4.76
N LEU A 68 -3.82 4.34 5.13
CA LEU A 68 -4.24 3.02 4.70
C LEU A 68 -4.42 2.97 3.18
N MET A 69 -5.07 4.00 2.60
CA MET A 69 -5.25 4.07 1.15
C MET A 69 -3.91 4.21 0.41
N TYR A 70 -2.97 5.00 0.93
CA TYR A 70 -1.63 5.08 0.36
C TYR A 70 -0.96 3.70 0.30
N GLN A 71 -1.04 2.93 1.39
CA GLN A 71 -0.49 1.56 1.45
C GLN A 71 -1.21 0.62 0.46
N ALA A 72 -2.54 0.69 0.40
CA ALA A 72 -3.35 -0.12 -0.52
C ALA A 72 -2.95 0.11 -1.99
N PHE A 73 -2.86 1.38 -2.42
CA PHE A 73 -2.42 1.71 -3.78
C PHE A 73 -0.98 1.27 -4.05
N GLN A 74 -0.06 1.51 -3.11
CA GLN A 74 1.33 1.10 -3.29
C GLN A 74 1.49 -0.41 -3.47
N LEU A 75 0.82 -1.20 -2.63
CA LEU A 75 0.90 -2.66 -2.69
C LEU A 75 0.26 -3.19 -3.97
N THR A 76 -0.90 -2.66 -4.36
CA THR A 76 -1.58 -3.06 -5.60
C THR A 76 -0.73 -2.77 -6.84
N LEU A 77 -0.21 -1.55 -6.97
CA LEU A 77 0.60 -1.17 -8.12
C LEU A 77 1.95 -1.90 -8.15
N LYS A 78 2.50 -2.26 -6.98
CA LYS A 78 3.67 -3.15 -6.91
C LYS A 78 3.32 -4.56 -7.38
N ALA A 79 2.19 -5.11 -6.96
CA ALA A 79 1.76 -6.44 -7.38
C ALA A 79 1.59 -6.50 -8.90
N TYR A 80 0.92 -5.51 -9.52
CA TYR A 80 0.74 -5.46 -10.97
C TYR A 80 2.08 -5.35 -11.71
N SER A 81 2.99 -4.50 -11.23
CA SER A 81 4.32 -4.38 -11.83
C SER A 81 5.18 -5.65 -11.69
N LEU A 82 5.11 -6.35 -10.55
CA LEU A 82 5.83 -7.62 -10.34
C LEU A 82 5.27 -8.74 -11.23
N HIS A 83 3.95 -8.80 -11.39
CA HIS A 83 3.29 -9.74 -12.28
C HIS A 83 3.75 -9.57 -13.74
N ASP A 84 3.88 -8.32 -14.18
CA ASP A 84 4.40 -7.98 -15.51
C ASP A 84 5.93 -8.14 -15.63
N HIS A 85 6.58 -8.79 -14.66
CA HIS A 85 8.03 -9.01 -14.59
C HIS A 85 8.85 -7.70 -14.66
N ARG A 86 8.25 -6.57 -14.27
CA ARG A 86 8.95 -5.28 -14.26
C ARG A 86 9.79 -5.19 -12.99
N PRO A 87 11.10 -4.90 -13.09
CA PRO A 87 11.95 -4.79 -11.92
C PRO A 87 11.49 -3.62 -11.05
N ILE A 88 10.99 -3.92 -9.86
CA ILE A 88 10.67 -2.92 -8.85
C ILE A 88 11.88 -2.80 -7.93
N LYS A 89 12.58 -1.66 -8.01
CA LYS A 89 13.56 -1.32 -6.98
C LYS A 89 12.84 -1.23 -5.64
N GLU A 90 13.46 -1.76 -4.58
CA GLU A 90 13.04 -1.44 -3.22
C GLU A 90 12.95 0.09 -3.10
N TYR A 91 11.95 0.61 -2.38
CA TYR A 91 11.73 2.06 -2.12
C TYR A 91 10.98 2.91 -3.16
N LYS A 92 10.37 2.34 -4.22
CA LYS A 92 9.52 3.16 -5.10
C LYS A 92 8.35 3.82 -4.35
N ASN A 93 8.19 5.14 -4.53
CA ASN A 93 7.07 5.89 -3.99
C ASN A 93 5.81 5.73 -4.86
N LEU A 94 4.65 6.19 -4.37
CA LEU A 94 3.38 6.02 -5.08
C LEU A 94 3.39 6.64 -6.48
N VAL A 95 3.96 7.84 -6.65
CA VAL A 95 3.99 8.52 -7.96
C VAL A 95 4.84 7.72 -8.96
N GLU A 96 6.01 7.23 -8.54
CA GLU A 96 6.86 6.39 -9.39
C GLU A 96 6.19 5.06 -9.77
N LEU A 97 5.35 4.50 -8.90
CA LEU A 97 4.57 3.31 -9.19
C LEU A 97 3.45 3.60 -10.19
N VAL A 98 2.80 4.75 -10.11
CA VAL A 98 1.80 5.18 -11.10
C VAL A 98 2.44 5.32 -12.48
N GLU A 99 3.62 5.94 -12.56
CA GLU A 99 4.36 6.09 -13.82
C GLU A 99 4.78 4.74 -14.42
N LEU A 100 5.26 3.81 -13.59
CA LEU A 100 5.56 2.44 -14.03
C LEU A 100 4.33 1.70 -14.56
N ASN A 101 3.15 2.03 -14.04
CA ASN A 101 1.88 1.43 -14.43
C ASN A 101 1.06 2.34 -15.36
N SER A 102 1.71 3.19 -16.16
CA SER A 102 1.05 4.14 -17.08
C SER A 102 0.07 3.49 -18.06
N HIS A 103 0.32 2.24 -18.43
CA HIS A 103 -0.56 1.42 -19.28
C HIS A 103 -1.97 1.18 -18.70
N LEU A 104 -2.18 1.35 -17.39
CA LEU A 104 -3.51 1.24 -16.76
C LEU A 104 -4.46 2.38 -17.18
N GLY A 105 -3.95 3.44 -17.81
CA GLY A 105 -4.79 4.47 -18.44
C GLY A 105 -5.50 5.40 -17.45
N PHE A 106 -4.88 5.72 -16.31
CA PHE A 106 -5.42 6.71 -15.38
C PHE A 106 -5.68 8.05 -16.06
N SER A 107 -6.82 8.66 -15.75
CA SER A 107 -7.13 10.02 -16.21
C SER A 107 -6.25 11.05 -15.50
N GLN A 108 -6.17 12.27 -16.05
CA GLN A 108 -5.42 13.36 -15.41
C GLN A 108 -5.94 13.67 -13.99
N GLN A 109 -7.25 13.59 -13.77
CA GLN A 109 -7.86 13.81 -12.46
C GLN A 109 -7.43 12.74 -11.45
N GLU A 110 -7.40 11.48 -11.89
CA GLU A 110 -6.98 10.35 -11.07
C GLU A 110 -5.50 10.43 -10.69
N ILE A 111 -4.66 10.85 -11.64
CA ILE A 111 -3.25 11.13 -11.38
C ILE A 111 -3.09 12.26 -10.36
N VAL A 112 -3.92 13.30 -10.42
CA VAL A 112 -3.91 14.38 -9.42
C VAL A 112 -4.28 13.86 -8.04
N LEU A 113 -5.32 13.04 -7.92
CA LEU A 113 -5.71 12.41 -6.65
C LEU A 113 -4.55 11.59 -6.04
N LEU A 114 -3.90 10.75 -6.85
CA LEU A 114 -2.76 9.93 -6.40
C LEU A 114 -1.54 10.76 -5.99
N LYS A 115 -1.28 11.87 -6.69
CA LYS A 115 -0.23 12.83 -6.31
C LYS A 115 -0.57 13.54 -5.00
N THR A 116 -1.82 13.94 -4.80
CA THR A 116 -2.29 14.53 -3.54
C THR A 116 -2.17 13.53 -2.39
N LEU A 117 -2.57 12.27 -2.60
CA LEU A 117 -2.38 11.19 -1.63
C LEU A 117 -0.89 11.01 -1.26
N SER A 118 -0.02 11.05 -2.26
CA SER A 118 1.42 10.96 -2.02
C SER A 118 1.98 12.12 -1.22
N LYS A 119 1.48 13.35 -1.42
CA LYS A 119 1.88 14.53 -0.63
C LYS A 119 1.40 14.41 0.81
N GLN A 120 0.15 13.98 1.02
CA GLN A 120 -0.43 13.74 2.35
C GLN A 120 0.43 12.76 3.16
N GLN A 121 1.00 11.73 2.54
CA GLN A 121 1.84 10.77 3.25
C GLN A 121 3.21 11.32 3.68
N VAL A 122 3.79 12.29 2.96
CA VAL A 122 5.05 12.92 3.40
C VAL A 122 4.80 13.98 4.48
N PHE A 123 3.60 14.56 4.54
CA PHE A 123 3.19 15.47 5.63
C PHE A 123 3.25 14.79 7.00
N LEU A 124 2.81 13.53 7.09
CA LEU A 124 2.89 12.73 8.32
C LEU A 124 4.32 12.48 8.83
N LYS A 125 5.34 12.86 8.04
CA LYS A 125 6.76 12.81 8.41
C LYS A 125 7.32 14.17 8.87
N GLY A 126 6.46 15.15 9.15
CA GLY A 126 6.84 16.42 9.80
C GLY A 126 7.16 17.59 8.87
N ALA A 127 6.67 17.57 7.63
CA ALA A 127 6.77 18.70 6.72
C ALA A 127 5.42 19.45 6.67
N ASP A 128 5.35 20.66 7.23
CA ASP A 128 4.13 21.47 7.27
C ASP A 128 3.71 21.90 5.85
N TYR A 129 2.61 21.33 5.36
CA TYR A 129 1.90 21.76 4.16
C TYR A 129 0.41 21.85 4.47
N ASP A 130 -0.16 23.05 4.35
CA ASP A 130 -1.61 23.27 4.41
C ASP A 130 -2.27 22.73 3.13
N LEU A 131 -2.45 21.41 3.06
CA LEU A 131 -3.11 20.74 1.92
C LEU A 131 -4.63 20.95 1.92
N TRP A 132 -5.22 21.19 3.10
CA TRP A 132 -6.66 21.26 3.29
C TRP A 132 -7.03 22.52 4.05
N GLU A 133 -7.95 23.30 3.50
CA GLU A 133 -8.46 24.52 4.13
C GLU A 133 -9.54 24.20 5.18
N ASN A 134 -10.22 23.06 5.01
CA ASN A 134 -11.27 22.61 5.92
C ASN A 134 -11.43 21.08 5.96
N PRO A 135 -12.08 20.54 7.01
CA PRO A 135 -12.29 19.10 7.17
C PRO A 135 -13.14 18.45 6.09
N GLN A 136 -14.05 19.20 5.45
CA GLN A 136 -14.89 18.67 4.38
C GLN A 136 -14.08 18.35 3.13
N GLN A 137 -13.07 19.15 2.80
CA GLN A 137 -12.19 18.88 1.66
C GLN A 137 -11.44 17.54 1.80
N ILE A 138 -10.87 17.25 2.97
CA ILE A 138 -10.19 15.97 3.21
C ILE A 138 -11.19 14.79 3.26
N HIS A 139 -12.41 15.00 3.75
CA HIS A 139 -13.46 13.98 3.72
C HIS A 139 -13.85 13.61 2.29
N VAL A 140 -14.16 14.62 1.45
CA VAL A 140 -14.46 14.43 0.02
C VAL A 140 -13.30 13.72 -0.68
N PHE A 141 -12.06 14.14 -0.40
CA PHE A 141 -10.88 13.48 -0.96
C PHE A 141 -10.78 12.00 -0.56
N CYS A 142 -11.13 11.62 0.67
CA CYS A 142 -11.12 10.22 1.10
C CYS A 142 -12.14 9.38 0.31
N GLU A 143 -13.34 9.90 0.09
CA GLU A 143 -14.38 9.26 -0.74
C GLU A 143 -13.91 9.08 -2.20
N GLU A 144 -13.31 10.12 -2.78
CA GLU A 144 -12.76 10.08 -4.15
C GLU A 144 -11.64 9.04 -4.28
N ILE A 145 -10.76 8.94 -3.28
CA ILE A 145 -9.64 7.99 -3.27
C ILE A 145 -10.12 6.55 -3.09
N LEU A 146 -11.14 6.30 -2.27
CA LEU A 146 -11.78 4.99 -2.16
C LEU A 146 -12.43 4.57 -3.48
N THR A 147 -13.17 5.49 -4.11
CA THR A 147 -13.78 5.27 -5.42
C THR A 147 -12.73 4.96 -6.49
N LEU A 148 -11.62 5.70 -6.51
CA LEU A 148 -10.51 5.43 -7.41
C LEU A 148 -9.88 4.06 -7.16
N TYR A 149 -9.77 3.61 -5.91
CA TYR A 149 -9.23 2.30 -5.61
C TYR A 149 -10.14 1.18 -6.10
N GLN A 150 -11.46 1.32 -5.95
CA GLN A 150 -12.43 0.38 -6.52
C GLN A 150 -12.28 0.28 -8.04
N LYS A 151 -12.11 1.41 -8.74
CA LYS A 151 -11.81 1.43 -10.18
C LYS A 151 -10.49 0.71 -10.50
N LEU A 152 -9.45 0.89 -9.70
CA LEU A 152 -8.17 0.20 -9.90
C LEU A 152 -8.31 -1.32 -9.79
N GLN A 153 -9.18 -1.81 -8.90
CA GLN A 153 -9.45 -3.25 -8.77
C GLN A 153 -10.09 -3.82 -10.05
N THR A 154 -10.89 -3.04 -10.80
CA THR A 154 -11.45 -3.51 -12.09
C THR A 154 -10.42 -3.57 -13.22
N MET A 155 -9.21 -3.05 -13.00
CA MET A 155 -8.09 -3.08 -13.95
C MET A 155 -7.08 -4.18 -13.61
N MET A 156 -7.41 -5.06 -12.68
CA MET A 156 -6.54 -6.16 -12.26
C MET A 156 -6.27 -7.12 -13.43
N PRO A 157 -4.99 -7.49 -13.67
CA PRO A 157 -4.65 -8.58 -14.57
C PRO A 157 -5.41 -9.86 -14.20
N LEU A 158 -5.91 -10.59 -15.21
CA LEU A 158 -6.78 -11.74 -14.99
C LEU A 158 -6.09 -12.82 -14.13
N GLU A 159 -4.79 -13.03 -14.33
CA GLU A 159 -3.97 -14.01 -13.61
C GLU A 159 -3.83 -13.71 -12.12
N LEU A 160 -4.07 -12.45 -11.73
CA LEU A 160 -4.07 -12.01 -10.34
C LEU A 160 -5.48 -12.04 -9.72
N HIS A 161 -6.51 -12.32 -10.51
CA HIS A 161 -7.87 -12.40 -10.02
C HIS A 161 -8.02 -13.63 -9.10
N PRO A 162 -8.64 -13.50 -7.91
CA PRO A 162 -8.83 -14.63 -6.99
C PRO A 162 -9.50 -15.84 -7.63
N ASP A 163 -10.42 -15.59 -8.56
CA ASP A 163 -11.22 -16.61 -9.25
C ASP A 163 -10.48 -17.28 -10.43
N TYR A 164 -9.32 -16.79 -10.84
CA TYR A 164 -8.59 -17.34 -12.00
C TYR A 164 -7.98 -18.73 -11.73
N LEU A 165 -7.64 -19.02 -10.47
CA LEU A 165 -7.06 -20.29 -10.06
C LEU A 165 -8.11 -21.40 -9.80
N GLN A 166 -9.39 -21.12 -10.04
CA GLN A 166 -10.49 -22.11 -9.96
C GLN A 166 -10.71 -22.80 -11.30
#